data_AF-A0A525DDY4-F1
#
_entry.id   AF-A0A525DDY4-F1
#
_cell.length_a   1.000
_cell.length_b   1.000
_cell.length_c   1.000
_cell.angle_alpha   90.00
_cell.angle_beta   90.00
_cell.angle_gamma   90.00
#
_symmetry.space_group_name_H-M   'P 1'
#
loop_
_entity.id
_entity.type
_entity.pdbx_description
1 polymer ?
#
loop_
_entity_poly.entity_id
_entity_poly.type
_entity_poly.pdbx_seq_one_letter_code
_entity_poly.pdbx_strand_id
1 'polypeptide(L)'
;MGQKRAFNIGVRLEETGDSRAFLIASPEKALSDLAAGQAQISNKREMEEFLKLLRLDFSVCSELDFTLMDKIKEGYRRQSLKLLFNCLKESHV
;
A
#
# COMPACT_ATOMS: atom_id res chain seq x y z
N MET A 1 -5.56 10.46 14.78
CA MET A 1 -5.99 11.37 13.68
C MET A 1 -5.40 11.07 12.29
N GLY A 2 -4.41 10.17 12.12
CA GLY A 2 -3.78 9.92 10.80
C GLY A 2 -4.63 9.18 9.76
N GLN A 3 -5.36 8.13 10.15
CA GLN A 3 -6.10 7.26 9.22
C GLN A 3 -7.10 7.99 8.31
N LYS A 4 -7.81 9.01 8.82
CA LYS A 4 -8.77 9.79 8.01
C LYS A 4 -8.11 10.58 6.87
N ARG A 5 -6.85 11.02 7.03
CA ARG A 5 -6.14 11.77 5.96
C ARG A 5 -5.59 10.85 4.87
N ALA A 6 -5.23 9.62 5.20
CA ALA A 6 -4.73 8.64 4.24
C ALA A 6 -5.84 7.93 3.44
N PHE A 7 -7.08 7.95 3.93
CA PHE A 7 -8.18 7.21 3.33
C PHE A 7 -8.47 7.65 1.88
N ASN A 8 -8.40 8.95 1.62
CA ASN A 8 -8.74 9.53 0.32
C ASN A 8 -7.60 9.41 -0.71
N ILE A 9 -6.38 9.10 -0.26
CA ILE A 9 -5.18 9.08 -1.12
C ILE A 9 -5.13 7.72 -1.83
N GLY A 10 -4.98 7.74 -3.15
CA GLY A 10 -4.91 6.51 -3.95
C GLY A 10 -6.25 5.77 -4.05
N VAL A 11 -7.38 6.46 -3.86
CA VAL A 11 -8.72 5.93 -4.10
C VAL A 11 -9.37 6.76 -5.20
N ARG A 12 -9.91 6.10 -6.23
CA ARG A 12 -10.67 6.74 -7.30
C ARG A 12 -12.15 6.35 -7.24
N LEU A 13 -13.02 7.26 -7.66
CA LEU A 13 -14.41 6.96 -7.93
C LEU A 13 -14.52 6.43 -9.35
N GLU A 14 -15.09 5.25 -9.52
CA GLU A 14 -15.37 4.64 -10.82
C GLU A 14 -16.89 4.57 -11.00
N GLU A 15 -17.39 5.38 -11.92
CA GLU A 15 -18.81 5.39 -12.29
C GLU A 15 -19.03 4.39 -13.42
N THR A 16 -20.04 3.55 -13.25
CA THR A 16 -20.50 2.62 -14.28
C THR A 16 -21.77 3.19 -14.93
N GLY A 17 -21.98 2.88 -16.21
CA GLY A 17 -23.09 3.44 -17.02
C GLY A 17 -24.49 3.24 -16.44
N ASP A 18 -24.66 2.33 -15.48
CA ASP A 18 -25.93 2.04 -14.80
C ASP A 18 -26.17 2.88 -13.53
N SER A 19 -25.58 4.07 -13.42
CA SER A 19 -25.71 4.95 -12.24
C SER A 19 -25.18 4.36 -10.92
N ARG A 20 -24.26 3.38 -11.00
CA ARG A 20 -23.54 2.83 -9.85
C ARG A 20 -22.14 3.39 -9.81
N ALA A 21 -21.68 3.76 -8.62
CA ALA A 21 -20.33 4.28 -8.41
C ALA A 21 -19.60 3.44 -7.35
N PHE A 22 -18.33 3.12 -7.61
CA PHE A 22 -17.47 2.34 -6.73
C PHE A 22 -16.23 3.14 -6.35
N LEU A 23 -15.77 2.96 -5.12
CA LEU A 23 -14.46 3.46 -4.71
C LEU A 23 -13.44 2.34 -4.90
N ILE A 24 -12.44 2.59 -5.75
CA ILE A 24 -11.39 1.63 -6.07
C ILE A 24 -10.06 2.15 -5.56
N ALA A 25 -9.43 1.40 -4.67
CA ALA A 25 -8.07 1.64 -4.23
C ALA A 25 -7.08 1.30 -5.36
N SER A 26 -6.05 2.13 -5.53
CA SER A 26 -4.90 1.80 -6.34
C SER A 26 -4.11 0.63 -5.72
N PRO A 27 -3.29 -0.08 -6.49
CA PRO A 27 -2.42 -1.13 -5.95
C PRO A 27 -1.54 -0.65 -4.78
N GLU A 28 -1.00 0.56 -4.86
CA GLU A 28 -0.22 1.21 -3.81
C GLU A 28 -1.02 1.37 -2.51
N LYS A 29 -2.27 1.82 -2.65
CA LYS A 29 -3.19 2.04 -1.54
C LYS A 29 -3.63 0.73 -0.92
N ALA A 30 -4.00 -0.25 -1.73
CA ALA A 30 -4.38 -1.58 -1.26
C ALA A 30 -3.24 -2.24 -0.47
N LEU A 31 -2.02 -2.22 -1.01
CA LEU A 31 -0.85 -2.81 -0.34
C LEU A 31 -0.49 -2.06 0.94
N SER A 32 -0.55 -0.72 0.92
CA SER A 32 -0.30 0.10 2.10
C SER A 32 -1.32 -0.13 3.21
N ASP A 33 -2.60 -0.24 2.86
CA ASP A 33 -3.67 -0.50 3.83
C ASP A 33 -3.52 -1.87 4.48
N LEU A 34 -3.16 -2.90 3.70
CA LEU A 34 -2.86 -4.24 4.21
C LEU A 34 -1.68 -4.20 5.19
N ALA A 35 -0.56 -3.57 4.83
CA ALA A 35 0.61 -3.47 5.69
C ALA A 35 0.36 -2.59 6.93
N ALA A 36 -0.46 -1.55 6.82
CA ALA A 36 -0.86 -0.71 7.95
C ALA A 36 -1.72 -1.48 8.97
N GLY A 37 -2.45 -2.50 8.53
CA GLY A 37 -3.20 -3.43 9.38
C GLY A 37 -2.33 -4.43 10.15
N GLN A 38 -1.09 -4.67 9.71
CA GLN A 38 -0.17 -5.61 10.36
C GLN A 38 0.69 -4.90 11.42
N ALA A 39 0.08 -4.55 12.55
CA ALA A 39 0.75 -3.80 13.63
C ALA A 39 1.93 -4.56 14.27
N GLN A 40 1.96 -5.88 14.16
CA GLN A 40 2.97 -6.76 14.72
C GLN A 40 4.25 -6.88 13.88
N ILE A 41 4.24 -6.43 12.61
CA ILE A 41 5.44 -6.47 11.76
C ILE A 41 6.43 -5.41 12.26
N SER A 42 7.56 -5.88 12.77
CA SER A 42 8.56 -5.09 13.48
C SER A 42 9.87 -4.96 12.72
N ASN A 43 10.16 -5.89 11.81
CA ASN A 43 11.41 -5.96 11.07
C ASN A 43 11.23 -6.32 9.58
N LYS A 44 12.32 -6.21 8.82
CA LYS A 44 12.35 -6.45 7.37
C LYS A 44 11.96 -7.88 7.00
N ARG A 45 12.49 -8.88 7.70
CA ARG A 45 12.24 -10.29 7.41
C ARG A 45 10.75 -10.64 7.56
N GLU A 46 10.12 -10.18 8.64
CA GLU A 46 8.68 -10.35 8.85
C GLU A 46 7.85 -9.69 7.74
N MET A 47 8.29 -8.53 7.24
CA MET A 47 7.64 -7.88 6.09
C MET A 47 7.82 -8.69 4.80
N GLU A 48 9.01 -9.21 4.51
CA GLU A 48 9.24 -10.08 3.35
C GLU A 48 8.40 -11.36 3.41
N GLU A 49 8.30 -11.99 4.59
CA GLU A 49 7.45 -13.17 4.81
C GLU A 49 5.97 -12.82 4.58
N PHE A 50 5.50 -11.67 5.07
CA PHE A 50 4.17 -11.16 4.80
C PHE A 50 3.90 -10.95 3.29
N LEU A 51 4.82 -10.32 2.57
CA LEU A 51 4.70 -10.10 1.12
C LEU A 51 4.65 -11.42 0.33
N LYS A 52 5.43 -12.44 0.76
CA LYS A 52 5.38 -13.79 0.19
C LYS A 52 4.03 -14.46 0.40
N LEU A 53 3.42 -14.30 1.58
CA LEU A 53 2.08 -14.84 1.87
C LEU A 53 0.99 -14.21 1.01
N LEU A 54 1.14 -12.93 0.65
CA LEU A 54 0.24 -12.27 -0.30
C LEU A 54 0.37 -12.80 -1.74
N ARG A 55 1.40 -13.62 -2.03
CA ARG A 55 1.72 -14.13 -3.36
C ARG A 55 1.80 -13.00 -4.39
N LEU A 56 2.41 -11.88 -3.98
CA LEU A 56 2.63 -10.76 -4.87
C LEU A 56 3.54 -11.17 -6.01
N ASP A 57 3.11 -10.84 -7.22
CA ASP A 57 3.98 -10.89 -8.37
C ASP A 57 4.89 -9.65 -8.33
N PHE A 58 6.16 -9.88 -7.99
CA PHE A 58 7.15 -8.81 -7.88
C PHE A 58 7.44 -8.12 -9.22
N SER A 59 7.07 -8.72 -10.37
CA SER A 59 7.14 -8.03 -11.66
C SER A 59 6.20 -6.81 -11.70
N VAL A 60 5.02 -6.92 -11.09
CA VAL A 60 4.04 -5.83 -10.98
C VAL A 60 4.47 -4.78 -9.97
N CYS A 61 5.36 -5.13 -9.03
CA CYS A 61 5.92 -4.14 -8.12
C CYS A 61 6.68 -3.03 -8.86
N SER A 62 7.17 -3.27 -10.08
CA SER A 62 7.91 -2.28 -10.91
C SER A 62 7.03 -1.19 -11.47
N GLU A 63 5.72 -1.42 -11.47
CA GLU A 63 4.71 -0.48 -11.92
C GLU A 63 4.14 0.36 -10.77
N LEU A 64 4.56 0.10 -9.52
CA LEU A 64 4.08 0.86 -8.36
C LEU A 64 4.61 2.29 -8.36
N ASP A 65 3.71 3.25 -8.16
CA ASP A 65 4.06 4.65 -7.97
C ASP A 65 4.57 4.90 -6.54
N PHE A 66 5.90 4.87 -6.37
CA PHE A 66 6.56 5.17 -5.09
C PHE A 66 6.29 6.58 -4.57
N THR A 67 5.95 7.54 -5.44
CA THR A 67 5.58 8.90 -5.03
C THR A 67 4.19 8.90 -4.40
N LEU A 68 3.24 8.17 -4.98
CA LEU A 68 1.91 7.97 -4.39
C LEU A 68 2.00 7.22 -3.07
N MET A 69 2.80 6.14 -3.03
CA MET A 69 3.04 5.43 -1.78
C MET A 69 3.54 6.40 -0.72
N ASP A 70 4.55 7.24 -1.00
CA ASP A 70 5.16 8.15 0.00
C ASP A 70 4.12 9.09 0.63
N LYS A 71 3.20 9.62 -0.19
CA LYS A 71 2.05 10.41 0.29
C LYS A 71 1.13 9.60 1.22
N ILE A 72 0.87 8.33 0.91
CA ILE A 72 0.06 7.43 1.75
C ILE A 72 0.78 7.15 3.09
N LYS A 73 2.09 6.90 3.06
CA LYS A 73 2.93 6.70 4.26
C LYS A 73 2.83 7.89 5.20
N GLU A 74 2.92 9.11 4.69
CA GLU A 74 2.80 10.33 5.50
C GLU A 74 1.43 10.48 6.18
N GLY A 75 0.37 9.95 5.57
CA GLY A 75 -0.97 9.91 6.15
C GLY A 75 -1.12 8.90 7.28
N TYR A 76 -0.55 7.70 7.15
CA TYR A 76 -0.66 6.64 8.16
C TYR A 76 0.35 6.75 9.31
N ARG A 77 1.60 7.16 9.02
CA ARG A 77 2.72 7.27 9.97
C ARG A 77 2.98 6.00 10.80
N ARG A 78 2.98 4.83 10.14
CA ARG A 78 3.21 3.51 10.76
C ARG A 78 4.62 2.98 10.45
N GLN A 79 5.24 2.29 11.40
CA GLN A 79 6.53 1.60 11.19
C GLN A 79 6.43 0.51 10.12
N SER A 80 5.33 -0.25 10.09
CA SER A 80 5.10 -1.28 9.08
C SER A 80 5.15 -0.71 7.65
N LEU A 81 4.61 0.49 7.43
CA LEU A 81 4.70 1.15 6.12
C LEU A 81 6.12 1.58 5.76
N LYS A 82 6.92 2.00 6.74
CA LYS A 82 8.34 2.28 6.50
C LYS A 82 9.09 1.01 6.07
N LEU A 83 8.81 -0.12 6.73
CA LEU A 83 9.40 -1.41 6.39
C LEU A 83 8.96 -1.89 5.00
N LEU A 84 7.68 -1.76 4.67
CA LEU A 84 7.12 -2.09 3.36
C LEU A 84 7.90 -1.38 2.25
N PHE A 85 8.06 -0.06 2.37
CA PHE A 85 8.76 0.73 1.37
C PHE A 85 10.20 0.32 1.16
N ASN A 86 10.92 0.07 2.24
CA ASN A 86 12.30 -0.35 2.15
C ASN A 86 12.40 -1.71 1.42
N CYS A 87 11.52 -2.67 1.75
CA CYS A 87 11.49 -3.96 1.07
C CYS A 87 11.20 -3.82 -0.44
N LEU A 88 10.22 -3.00 -0.81
CA LEU A 88 9.85 -2.79 -2.21
C LEU A 88 10.94 -2.06 -3.00
N LYS A 89 11.60 -1.05 -2.42
CA LYS A 89 12.71 -0.35 -3.08
C LYS A 89 13.93 -1.23 -3.28
N GLU A 90 14.23 -2.10 -2.33
CA GLU A 90 15.36 -3.03 -2.43
C GLU A 90 15.08 -4.18 -3.41
N SER A 91 13.80 -4.51 -3.64
CA SER A 91 13.40 -5.50 -4.65
C SER A 91 13.41 -4.96 -6.10
N HIS A 92 13.63 -3.64 -6.27
CA HIS A 92 13.76 -2.96 -7.57
C HIS A 92 15.20 -2.75 -8.05
N VAL A 93 16.17 -3.23 -7.29
CA VAL A 93 17.60 -3.22 -7.63
C VAL A 93 18.01 -4.64 -8.01
#